data_AF-A0A6J2B4C6-F1
#
_entry.id   AF-A0A6J2B4C6-F1
#
_cell.length_a   1.000
_cell.length_b   1.000
_cell.length_c   1.000
_cell.angle_alpha   90.00
_cell.angle_beta   90.00
_cell.angle_gamma   90.00
#
_symmetry.space_group_name_H-M   'P 1'
#
loop_
_entity.id
_entity.type
_entity.pdbx_description
1 polymer ?
#
loop_
_entity_poly.entity_id
_entity_poly.type
_entity_poly.pdbx_seq_one_letter_code
_entity_poly.pdbx_strand_id
1 'polypeptide(L)'
;MTYSVQFGDLWPSIRVSLLSEQKYGALVNNFAAWDHVSGELEQLRARDFVKEAISHGELEPEGGQTPTPTPASGAYSPNLRCFTFARGDVSRFPPARLGSLGVMDYYLMDAASLLPVLALGLQPGDTVLDLCAAPGGKTLALLQTGCCRNLAANDVSTSRTGRLQRVLHSYVPQDIRDRNRVRVTSWDGRKWGELEGDTYDRVLVDVPCTTDRHSLHEEENNIFQRSRKKERQMLPMLQVQLLAAGLLATKPGGHVVYSTCSLSHLQNEYVVQGTIEFLANQYSIKVQVEDLTHFRKLFMDTFSFFPSCQVGELVIPNLLANFGPMYFCKMCRLT
;
A
#
# COMPACT_ATOMS: atom_id res chain seq x y z
N MET A 1 14.56 -16.57 -11.15
CA MET A 1 13.44 -17.32 -10.58
C MET A 1 12.34 -17.32 -11.60
N THR A 2 11.79 -18.48 -11.93
CA THR A 2 10.68 -18.58 -12.88
C THR A 2 9.40 -18.66 -12.06
N TYR A 3 8.58 -17.61 -12.09
CA TYR A 3 7.29 -17.54 -11.40
C TYR A 3 6.34 -18.71 -11.75
N SER A 4 6.63 -19.45 -12.83
CA SER A 4 6.02 -20.76 -13.11
C SER A 4 6.15 -21.79 -11.99
N VAL A 5 7.24 -21.77 -11.23
CA VAL A 5 7.44 -22.69 -10.08
C VAL A 5 6.55 -22.28 -8.92
N GLN A 6 6.44 -20.98 -8.65
CA GLN A 6 5.67 -20.45 -7.53
C GLN A 6 4.16 -20.54 -7.78
N PHE A 7 3.70 -20.26 -9.00
CA PHE A 7 2.28 -20.17 -9.31
C PHE A 7 1.72 -21.34 -10.12
N GLY A 8 2.56 -22.26 -10.59
CA GLY A 8 2.12 -23.41 -11.38
C GLY A 8 1.23 -23.00 -12.56
N ASP A 9 0.05 -23.59 -12.63
CA ASP A 9 -0.95 -23.34 -13.68
C ASP A 9 -1.56 -21.93 -13.65
N LEU A 10 -1.41 -21.19 -12.54
CA LEU A 10 -1.83 -19.78 -12.49
C LEU A 10 -0.87 -18.86 -13.24
N TRP A 11 0.40 -19.26 -13.42
CA TRP A 11 1.43 -18.39 -13.97
C TRP A 11 1.11 -17.81 -15.35
N PRO A 12 0.59 -18.57 -16.34
CA PRO A 12 0.25 -18.02 -17.64
C PRO A 12 -0.73 -16.84 -17.57
N SER A 13 -1.75 -16.93 -16.70
CA SER A 13 -2.74 -15.86 -16.49
C SER A 13 -2.11 -14.59 -15.89
N ILE A 14 -1.19 -14.77 -14.93
CA ILE A 14 -0.46 -13.67 -14.30
C ILE A 14 0.49 -13.02 -15.32
N ARG A 15 1.21 -13.84 -16.08
CA ARG A 15 2.19 -13.39 -17.08
C ARG A 15 1.55 -12.56 -18.18
N VAL A 16 0.44 -13.01 -18.76
CA VAL A 16 -0.24 -12.24 -19.81
C VAL A 16 -0.76 -10.90 -19.26
N SER A 17 -1.22 -10.88 -18.02
CA SER A 17 -1.72 -9.67 -17.35
C SER A 17 -0.59 -8.69 -17.03
N LEU A 18 0.58 -9.17 -16.62
CA LEU A 18 1.79 -8.36 -16.44
C LEU A 18 2.24 -7.68 -17.75
N LEU A 19 2.14 -8.40 -18.87
CA LEU A 19 2.53 -7.92 -20.20
C LEU A 19 1.43 -7.08 -20.88
N SER A 20 0.23 -7.07 -20.31
CA SER A 20 -0.90 -6.27 -20.79
C SER A 20 -1.02 -4.97 -20.00
N GLU A 21 -1.79 -4.04 -20.55
CA GLU A 21 -2.03 -2.76 -19.92
C GLU A 21 -2.69 -2.92 -18.54
N GLN A 22 -2.13 -2.23 -17.55
CA GLN A 22 -2.65 -2.19 -16.19
C GLN A 22 -3.98 -1.43 -16.11
N LYS A 23 -4.86 -1.90 -15.23
CA LYS A 23 -6.07 -1.19 -14.83
C LYS A 23 -5.75 -0.20 -13.70
N TYR A 24 -6.43 0.94 -13.70
CA TYR A 24 -6.21 2.01 -12.72
C TYR A 24 -7.45 2.25 -11.87
N GLY A 25 -7.23 2.77 -10.67
CA GLY A 25 -8.24 3.39 -9.82
C GLY A 25 -8.04 4.90 -9.73
N ALA A 26 -9.14 5.63 -9.53
CA ALA A 26 -9.14 7.05 -9.25
C ALA A 26 -9.39 7.28 -7.76
N LEU A 27 -8.33 7.55 -7.00
CA LEU A 27 -8.40 7.93 -5.58
C LEU A 27 -8.91 9.37 -5.49
N VAL A 28 -10.14 9.55 -5.01
CA VAL A 28 -10.76 10.88 -4.89
C VAL A 28 -9.99 11.72 -3.88
N ASN A 29 -9.76 12.98 -4.21
CA ASN A 29 -9.17 13.94 -3.29
C ASN A 29 -10.25 14.52 -2.36
N ASN A 30 -10.26 14.10 -1.09
CA ASN A 30 -11.17 14.62 -0.06
C ASN A 30 -10.95 16.11 0.25
N PHE A 31 -9.82 16.69 -0.18
CA PHE A 31 -9.57 18.14 -0.08
C PHE A 31 -10.13 18.93 -1.28
N ALA A 32 -10.60 18.24 -2.33
CA ALA A 32 -11.35 18.81 -3.44
C ALA A 32 -12.87 18.75 -3.15
N ALA A 33 -13.70 19.10 -4.14
CA ALA A 33 -15.16 18.92 -4.08
C ALA A 33 -15.54 17.43 -4.25
N TRP A 34 -15.15 16.59 -3.29
CA TRP A 34 -15.13 15.13 -3.42
C TRP A 34 -16.50 14.51 -3.75
N ASP A 35 -17.60 15.06 -3.23
CA ASP A 35 -18.97 14.64 -3.56
C ASP A 35 -19.27 14.81 -5.06
N HIS A 36 -18.93 15.98 -5.61
CA HIS A 36 -19.13 16.29 -7.01
C HIS A 36 -18.27 15.38 -7.91
N VAL A 37 -16.99 15.25 -7.57
CA VAL A 37 -16.03 14.40 -8.30
C VAL A 37 -16.48 12.93 -8.28
N SER A 38 -16.98 12.45 -7.14
CA SER A 38 -17.51 11.09 -7.02
C SER A 38 -18.73 10.90 -7.93
N GLY A 39 -19.65 11.87 -8.00
CA GLY A 39 -20.78 11.86 -8.93
C GLY A 39 -20.35 11.83 -10.41
N GLU A 40 -19.29 12.54 -10.79
CA GLU A 40 -18.74 12.47 -12.16
C GLU A 40 -18.13 11.10 -12.47
N LEU A 41 -17.41 10.49 -11.53
CA LEU A 41 -16.83 9.17 -11.71
C LEU A 41 -17.90 8.08 -11.80
N GLU A 42 -19.00 8.21 -11.04
CA GLU A 42 -20.18 7.33 -11.14
C GLU A 42 -20.87 7.44 -12.51
N GLN A 43 -20.93 8.64 -13.10
CA GLN A 43 -21.45 8.84 -14.47
C GLN A 43 -20.61 8.12 -15.53
N LEU A 44 -19.31 7.92 -15.28
CA LEU A 44 -18.45 7.08 -16.10
C LEU A 44 -18.70 5.57 -15.90
N ARG A 45 -19.66 5.19 -15.05
CA ARG A 45 -19.93 3.80 -14.62
C ARG A 45 -18.80 3.16 -13.82
N ALA A 46 -17.89 3.98 -13.28
CA ALA A 46 -16.96 3.51 -12.27
C ALA A 46 -17.65 3.44 -10.91
N ARG A 47 -17.11 2.63 -10.00
CA ARG A 47 -17.66 2.44 -8.66
C ARG A 47 -16.58 2.52 -7.60
N ASP A 48 -16.92 3.08 -6.45
CA ASP A 48 -16.04 3.12 -5.29
C ASP A 48 -15.90 1.73 -4.67
N PHE A 49 -14.78 1.06 -4.97
CA PHE A 49 -14.58 -0.31 -4.53
C PHE A 49 -14.42 -0.42 -3.01
N VAL A 50 -13.99 0.67 -2.35
CA VAL A 50 -13.81 0.69 -0.89
C VAL A 50 -15.17 0.67 -0.21
N LYS A 51 -16.08 1.53 -0.67
CA LYS A 51 -17.46 1.58 -0.19
C LYS A 51 -18.20 0.27 -0.47
N GLU A 52 -18.06 -0.31 -1.66
CA GLU A 52 -18.68 -1.60 -2.01
C GLU A 52 -18.19 -2.71 -1.07
N ALA A 53 -16.87 -2.86 -0.89
CA ALA A 53 -16.28 -3.88 -0.03
C ALA A 53 -16.76 -3.79 1.42
N ILE A 54 -16.79 -2.57 2.00
CA ILE A 54 -17.24 -2.37 3.38
C ILE A 54 -18.73 -2.64 3.54
N SER A 55 -19.56 -2.19 2.59
CA SER A 55 -21.01 -2.40 2.64
C SER A 55 -21.40 -3.88 2.58
N HIS A 56 -20.67 -4.68 1.80
CA HIS A 56 -20.88 -6.13 1.74
C HIS A 56 -20.46 -6.85 3.03
N GLY A 57 -19.40 -6.38 3.70
CA GLY A 57 -18.94 -6.94 4.98
C GLY A 57 -19.93 -6.80 6.13
N GLU A 58 -20.79 -5.77 6.11
CA GLU A 58 -21.84 -5.57 7.11
C GLU A 58 -23.08 -6.46 6.88
N LEU A 59 -23.25 -7.01 5.67
CA LEU A 59 -24.45 -7.76 5.25
C LEU A 59 -24.33 -9.28 5.36
N GLU A 60 -23.15 -9.86 5.63
CA GLU A 60 -22.98 -11.30 5.88
C GLU A 60 -23.04 -11.61 7.40
N PRO A 61 -24.20 -11.98 7.97
CA PRO A 61 -24.22 -12.68 9.25
C PRO A 61 -23.76 -14.11 9.02
N GLU A 62 -22.57 -14.47 9.53
CA GLU A 62 -22.09 -15.85 9.50
C GLU A 62 -23.12 -16.78 10.17
N GLY A 63 -23.56 -17.79 9.40
CA GLY A 63 -24.44 -18.82 9.90
C GLY A 63 -23.81 -19.57 11.07
N GLY A 64 -24.39 -19.38 12.26
CA GLY A 64 -24.35 -20.33 13.37
C GLY A 64 -22.99 -20.84 13.82
N GLN A 65 -22.15 -19.98 14.40
CA GLN A 65 -21.20 -20.34 15.48
C GLN A 65 -20.51 -19.10 16.04
N THR A 66 -20.81 -18.75 17.30
CA THR A 66 -20.20 -17.69 18.16
C THR A 66 -20.10 -16.28 17.56
N PRO A 67 -20.43 -15.21 18.31
CA PRO A 67 -20.34 -13.85 17.77
C PRO A 67 -18.89 -13.55 17.38
N THR A 68 -18.65 -13.46 16.08
CA THR A 68 -17.48 -12.80 15.51
C THR A 68 -17.44 -11.38 16.08
N PRO A 69 -16.25 -10.86 16.46
CA PRO A 69 -16.17 -9.50 16.91
C PRO A 69 -16.68 -8.61 15.77
N THR A 70 -17.73 -7.82 16.03
CA THR A 70 -18.10 -6.64 15.24
C THR A 70 -16.83 -6.02 14.67
N PRO A 71 -16.74 -5.68 13.35
CA PRO A 71 -15.52 -5.12 12.80
C PRO A 71 -15.13 -3.93 13.68
N ALA A 72 -14.05 -4.13 14.44
CA ALA A 72 -13.67 -3.17 15.45
C ALA A 72 -13.47 -1.84 14.73
N SER A 73 -14.05 -0.76 15.27
CA SER A 73 -13.57 0.59 15.00
C SER A 73 -12.03 0.53 15.08
N GLY A 74 -11.33 0.55 13.93
CA GLY A 74 -9.95 0.04 13.91
C GLY A 74 -9.50 -0.79 12.70
N ALA A 75 -10.41 -1.53 12.05
CA ALA A 75 -10.01 -2.61 11.14
C ALA A 75 -9.39 -2.11 9.82
N TYR A 76 -9.82 -0.95 9.32
CA TYR A 76 -9.34 -0.35 8.09
C TYR A 76 -9.26 1.17 8.19
N SER A 77 -8.37 1.78 7.43
CA SER A 77 -8.21 3.24 7.37
C SER A 77 -9.46 3.91 6.76
N PRO A 78 -10.03 4.94 7.39
CA PRO A 78 -11.30 5.51 6.97
C PRO A 78 -11.17 6.52 5.83
N ASN A 79 -12.31 6.97 5.31
CA ASN A 79 -12.47 8.11 4.38
C ASN A 79 -11.83 7.94 2.99
N LEU A 80 -11.30 6.77 2.64
CA LEU A 80 -10.73 6.52 1.33
C LEU A 80 -11.83 6.14 0.34
N ARG A 81 -11.90 6.87 -0.78
CA ARG A 81 -12.81 6.63 -1.90
C ARG A 81 -11.99 6.39 -3.15
N CYS A 82 -12.14 5.23 -3.77
CA CYS A 82 -11.35 4.91 -4.95
C CYS A 82 -12.20 4.22 -6.00
N PHE A 83 -12.35 4.89 -7.14
CA PHE A 83 -13.23 4.45 -8.20
C PHE A 83 -12.49 3.53 -9.16
N THR A 84 -13.13 2.42 -9.53
CA THR A 84 -12.65 1.51 -10.57
C THR A 84 -13.79 1.14 -11.52
N PHE A 85 -13.48 0.87 -12.78
CA PHE A 85 -14.44 0.25 -13.69
C PHE A 85 -14.68 -1.22 -13.32
N ALA A 86 -15.86 -1.76 -13.63
CA ALA A 86 -16.21 -3.15 -13.33
C ALA A 86 -15.21 -4.17 -13.90
N ARG A 87 -15.12 -5.37 -13.32
CA ARG A 87 -14.25 -6.43 -13.85
C ARG A 87 -14.51 -6.71 -15.33
N GLY A 88 -13.44 -6.90 -16.10
CA GLY A 88 -13.49 -7.05 -17.56
C GLY A 88 -13.66 -5.76 -18.35
N ASP A 89 -14.05 -4.65 -17.71
CA ASP A 89 -14.05 -3.33 -18.34
C ASP A 89 -12.62 -2.74 -18.32
N VAL A 90 -12.13 -2.38 -19.51
CA VAL A 90 -10.78 -1.84 -19.77
C VAL A 90 -10.77 -0.34 -19.98
N SER A 91 -11.88 0.34 -19.69
CA SER A 91 -12.00 1.79 -19.78
C SER A 91 -10.94 2.50 -18.92
N ARG A 92 -10.49 3.66 -19.39
CA ARG A 92 -9.54 4.51 -18.67
C ARG A 92 -10.25 5.74 -18.14
N PHE A 93 -9.83 6.17 -16.96
CA PHE A 93 -10.20 7.49 -16.47
C PHE A 93 -9.51 8.58 -17.29
N PRO A 94 -10.18 9.72 -17.51
CA PRO A 94 -9.50 10.92 -17.98
C PRO A 94 -8.33 11.29 -17.05
N PRO A 95 -7.33 12.05 -17.54
CA PRO A 95 -6.37 12.67 -16.65
C PRO A 95 -7.08 13.57 -15.64
N ALA A 96 -6.64 13.51 -14.39
CA ALA A 96 -7.13 14.37 -13.34
C ALA A 96 -6.94 15.85 -13.70
N ARG A 97 -7.86 16.70 -13.23
CA ARG A 97 -7.86 18.14 -13.48
C ARG A 97 -7.75 18.89 -12.16
N LEU A 98 -7.36 20.17 -12.28
CA LEU A 98 -7.38 21.08 -11.15
C LEU A 98 -8.84 21.48 -10.89
N GLY A 99 -9.34 21.15 -9.71
CA GLY A 99 -10.70 21.47 -9.28
C GLY A 99 -10.87 22.93 -8.87
N SER A 100 -12.10 23.29 -8.52
CA SER A 100 -12.47 24.65 -8.10
C SER A 100 -11.73 25.17 -6.85
N LEU A 101 -11.24 24.26 -6.01
CA LEU A 101 -10.47 24.57 -4.80
C LEU A 101 -8.95 24.68 -5.04
N GLY A 102 -8.50 24.65 -6.31
CA GLY A 102 -7.08 24.81 -6.65
C GLY A 102 -6.21 23.60 -6.30
N VAL A 103 -6.82 22.43 -6.10
CA VAL A 103 -6.15 21.14 -5.94
C VAL A 103 -6.70 20.14 -6.95
N MET A 104 -5.95 19.09 -7.25
CA MET A 104 -6.36 18.06 -8.22
C MET A 104 -7.54 17.23 -7.71
N ASP A 105 -8.48 16.87 -8.58
CA ASP A 105 -9.74 16.20 -8.20
C ASP A 105 -9.57 14.75 -7.71
N TYR A 106 -8.69 13.98 -8.35
CA TYR A 106 -8.38 12.59 -7.98
C TYR A 106 -6.99 12.19 -8.43
N TYR A 107 -6.41 11.17 -7.81
CA TYR A 107 -5.09 10.63 -8.14
C TYR A 107 -5.24 9.27 -8.83
N LEU A 108 -4.70 9.15 -10.04
CA LEU A 108 -4.68 7.87 -10.76
C LEU A 108 -3.55 6.99 -10.24
N MET A 109 -3.90 5.78 -9.83
CA MET A 109 -2.96 4.79 -9.30
C MET A 109 -3.39 3.38 -9.64
N ASP A 110 -2.48 2.42 -9.50
CA ASP A 110 -2.90 1.02 -9.34
C ASP A 110 -3.79 0.92 -8.10
N ALA A 111 -5.05 0.51 -8.26
CA ALA A 111 -6.01 0.43 -7.15
C ALA A 111 -5.52 -0.51 -6.04
N ALA A 112 -4.73 -1.55 -6.37
CA ALA A 112 -4.15 -2.44 -5.38
C ALA A 112 -3.17 -1.72 -4.44
N SER A 113 -2.54 -0.62 -4.88
CA SER A 113 -1.65 0.20 -4.03
C SER A 113 -2.37 0.90 -2.87
N LEU A 114 -3.70 0.93 -2.86
CA LEU A 114 -4.49 1.46 -1.75
C LEU A 114 -4.69 0.44 -0.62
N LEU A 115 -4.61 -0.87 -0.92
CA LEU A 115 -4.86 -1.94 0.05
C LEU A 115 -3.90 -1.93 1.25
N PRO A 116 -2.57 -1.69 1.10
CA PRO A 116 -1.68 -1.56 2.25
C PRO A 116 -2.07 -0.40 3.18
N VAL A 117 -2.56 0.71 2.62
CA VAL A 117 -3.01 1.88 3.39
C VAL A 117 -4.32 1.58 4.10
N LEU A 118 -5.26 0.91 3.44
CA LEU A 118 -6.51 0.44 4.05
C LEU A 118 -6.21 -0.53 5.20
N ALA A 119 -5.39 -1.55 4.98
CA ALA A 119 -5.04 -2.58 5.97
C ALA A 119 -4.28 -2.01 7.19
N LEU A 120 -3.60 -0.88 7.05
CA LEU A 120 -2.84 -0.26 8.15
C LEU A 120 -3.74 0.21 9.31
N GLY A 121 -5.02 0.50 9.03
CA GLY A 121 -6.03 0.75 10.06
C GLY A 121 -5.87 2.06 10.82
N LEU A 122 -5.55 3.16 10.13
CA LEU A 122 -5.32 4.48 10.74
C LEU A 122 -6.51 4.94 11.59
N GLN A 123 -6.22 5.51 12.75
CA GLN A 123 -7.18 6.11 13.68
C GLN A 123 -6.96 7.62 13.82
N PRO A 124 -8.02 8.40 14.11
CA PRO A 124 -7.88 9.84 14.35
C PRO A 124 -6.85 10.14 15.45
N GLY A 125 -5.84 10.93 15.11
CA GLY A 125 -4.78 11.32 16.04
C GLY A 125 -3.47 10.55 15.89
N ASP A 126 -3.42 9.54 15.02
CA ASP A 126 -2.23 8.71 14.80
C ASP A 126 -1.01 9.53 14.34
N THR A 127 0.15 9.17 14.86
CA THR A 127 1.46 9.59 14.39
C THR A 127 1.96 8.56 13.39
N VAL A 128 2.12 8.97 12.13
CA VAL A 128 2.29 8.05 11.00
C VAL A 128 3.66 8.23 10.33
N LEU A 129 4.29 7.12 9.97
CA LEU A 129 5.51 7.08 9.16
C LEU A 129 5.25 6.35 7.84
N ASP A 130 5.59 7.00 6.73
CA ASP A 130 5.77 6.37 5.42
C ASP A 130 7.27 6.32 5.13
N LEU A 131 7.89 5.16 5.34
CA LEU A 131 9.36 5.03 5.40
C LEU A 131 10.03 5.09 4.03
N CYS A 132 9.30 4.73 2.98
CA CYS A 132 9.73 4.63 1.58
C CYS A 132 8.66 5.27 0.67
N ALA A 133 8.41 6.55 0.91
CA ALA A 133 7.19 7.26 0.55
C ALA A 133 7.09 7.67 -0.93
N ALA A 134 8.21 7.92 -1.60
CA ALA A 134 8.15 8.51 -2.93
C ALA A 134 7.76 7.45 -3.98
N PRO A 135 7.01 7.81 -5.04
CA PRO A 135 6.65 9.17 -5.46
C PRO A 135 5.45 9.80 -4.75
N GLY A 136 4.85 9.16 -3.73
CA GLY A 136 3.88 9.81 -2.83
C GLY A 136 2.42 9.38 -2.96
N GLY A 137 2.09 8.38 -3.78
CA GLY A 137 0.70 7.92 -3.94
C GLY A 137 0.10 7.35 -2.64
N LYS A 138 0.86 6.51 -1.92
CA LYS A 138 0.44 5.98 -0.62
C LYS A 138 0.49 7.05 0.48
N THR A 139 1.48 7.95 0.46
CA THR A 139 1.53 9.12 1.33
C THR A 139 0.30 10.02 1.18
N LEU A 140 -0.13 10.26 -0.07
CA LEU A 140 -1.36 10.99 -0.35
C LEU A 140 -2.56 10.26 0.26
N ALA A 141 -2.70 8.97 0.01
CA ALA A 141 -3.78 8.17 0.60
C ALA A 141 -3.77 8.21 2.14
N LEU A 142 -2.61 8.13 2.80
CA LEU A 142 -2.50 8.29 4.25
C LEU A 142 -3.10 9.64 4.72
N LEU A 143 -2.81 10.73 4.02
CA LEU A 143 -3.39 12.05 4.33
C LEU A 143 -4.91 12.12 4.05
N GLN A 144 -5.38 11.48 2.98
CA GLN A 144 -6.81 11.45 2.63
C GLN A 144 -7.68 10.82 3.73
N THR A 145 -7.12 9.99 4.60
CA THR A 145 -7.84 9.42 5.76
C THR A 145 -8.32 10.48 6.76
N GLY A 146 -7.67 11.64 6.80
CA GLY A 146 -7.89 12.66 7.83
C GLY A 146 -7.45 12.25 9.23
N CYS A 147 -6.72 11.13 9.37
CA CYS A 147 -6.37 10.55 10.66
C CYS A 147 -4.99 10.98 11.18
N CYS A 148 -4.07 11.39 10.30
CA CYS A 148 -2.71 11.75 10.67
C CYS A 148 -2.65 13.05 11.48
N ARG A 149 -2.28 12.97 12.76
CA ARG A 149 -1.85 14.15 13.54
C ARG A 149 -0.46 14.62 13.10
N ASN A 150 0.39 13.65 12.77
CA ASN A 150 1.75 13.83 12.30
C ASN A 150 1.99 12.84 11.16
N LEU A 151 2.61 13.28 10.07
CA LEU A 151 3.07 12.37 9.01
C LEU A 151 4.52 12.65 8.66
N ALA A 152 5.39 11.67 8.90
CA ALA A 152 6.73 11.65 8.34
C ALA A 152 6.73 10.86 7.03
N ALA A 153 7.15 11.48 5.94
CA ALA A 153 7.24 10.86 4.62
C ALA A 153 8.69 10.88 4.16
N ASN A 154 9.33 9.71 4.12
CA ASN A 154 10.75 9.57 3.85
C ASN A 154 11.00 8.78 2.56
N ASP A 155 11.96 9.20 1.74
CA ASP A 155 12.54 8.35 0.69
C ASP A 155 14.00 8.74 0.49
N VAL A 156 14.89 7.75 0.41
CA VAL A 156 16.34 7.96 0.31
C VAL A 156 16.75 8.79 -0.92
N SER A 157 15.93 8.79 -1.99
CA SER A 157 16.21 9.54 -3.21
C SER A 157 15.64 10.95 -3.16
N THR A 158 16.52 11.95 -3.17
CA THR A 158 16.17 13.37 -3.25
C THR A 158 15.34 13.73 -4.50
N SER A 159 15.64 13.10 -5.63
CA SER A 159 14.87 13.29 -6.87
C SER A 159 13.44 12.77 -6.74
N ARG A 160 13.26 11.60 -6.09
CA ARG A 160 11.94 11.02 -5.88
C ARG A 160 11.15 11.79 -4.82
N THR A 161 11.78 12.26 -3.74
CA THR A 161 11.10 13.13 -2.77
C THR A 161 10.68 14.47 -3.37
N GLY A 162 11.41 15.00 -4.36
CA GLY A 162 10.94 16.13 -5.17
C GLY A 162 9.66 15.84 -5.98
N ARG A 163 9.41 14.58 -6.38
CA ARG A 163 8.13 14.16 -6.98
C ARG A 163 7.02 14.07 -5.93
N LEU A 164 7.33 13.50 -4.77
CA LEU A 164 6.41 13.46 -3.63
C LEU A 164 5.96 14.85 -3.21
N GLN A 165 6.89 15.81 -3.08
CA GLN A 165 6.53 17.19 -2.77
C GLN A 165 5.59 17.78 -3.82
N ARG A 166 5.81 17.55 -5.11
CA ARG A 166 4.89 17.98 -6.16
C ARG A 166 3.50 17.37 -6.00
N VAL A 167 3.40 16.08 -5.71
CA VAL A 167 2.11 15.44 -5.39
C VAL A 167 1.45 16.13 -4.19
N LEU A 168 2.17 16.35 -3.09
CA LEU A 168 1.62 17.05 -1.93
C LEU A 168 1.15 18.48 -2.26
N HIS A 169 1.91 19.23 -3.06
CA HIS A 169 1.54 20.59 -3.48
C HIS A 169 0.32 20.61 -4.40
N SER A 170 0.16 19.62 -5.28
CA SER A 170 -0.96 19.55 -6.22
C SER A 170 -2.26 19.04 -5.61
N TYR A 171 -2.17 18.22 -4.56
CA TYR A 171 -3.34 17.54 -4.00
C TYR A 171 -3.73 18.01 -2.60
N VAL A 172 -2.80 18.56 -1.82
CA VAL A 172 -3.05 18.86 -0.40
C VAL A 172 -2.88 20.36 -0.12
N PRO A 173 -3.93 21.04 0.37
CA PRO A 173 -3.84 22.43 0.80
C PRO A 173 -2.71 22.67 1.80
N GLN A 174 -2.10 23.85 1.76
CA GLN A 174 -0.96 24.17 2.63
C GLN A 174 -1.33 24.11 4.12
N ASP A 175 -2.50 24.62 4.49
CA ASP A 175 -2.98 24.60 5.89
C ASP A 175 -3.15 23.17 6.43
N ILE A 176 -3.54 22.22 5.59
CA ILE A 176 -3.65 20.80 5.96
C ILE A 176 -2.25 20.22 6.20
N ARG A 177 -1.29 20.52 5.32
CA ARG A 177 0.10 20.03 5.48
C ARG A 177 0.75 20.58 6.75
N ASP A 178 0.52 21.85 7.05
CA ASP A 178 1.05 22.52 8.24
C ASP A 178 0.38 21.98 9.53
N ARG A 179 -0.95 21.87 9.53
CA ARG A 179 -1.75 21.34 10.66
C ARG A 179 -1.40 19.89 10.99
N ASN A 180 -1.24 19.04 9.98
CA ASN A 180 -0.88 17.63 10.14
C ASN A 180 0.65 17.43 10.26
N ARG A 181 1.42 18.52 10.39
CA ARG A 181 2.88 18.53 10.60
C ARG A 181 3.60 17.60 9.62
N VAL A 182 3.25 17.69 8.34
CA VAL A 182 3.79 16.81 7.30
C VAL A 182 5.28 17.13 7.09
N ARG A 183 6.15 16.17 7.39
CA ARG A 183 7.60 16.30 7.24
C ARG A 183 8.09 15.39 6.12
N VAL A 184 8.68 15.97 5.08
CA VAL A 184 9.31 15.22 3.99
C VAL A 184 10.83 15.19 4.18
N THR A 185 11.43 14.00 4.22
CA THR A 185 12.87 13.81 4.40
C THR A 185 13.48 12.90 3.34
N SER A 186 14.78 13.05 3.13
CA SER A 186 15.58 12.14 2.29
C SER A 186 16.69 11.48 3.08
N TRP A 187 16.32 10.69 4.08
CA TRP A 187 17.24 9.94 4.92
C TRP A 187 17.23 8.46 4.57
N ASP A 188 18.30 7.77 4.95
CA ASP A 188 18.37 6.31 4.86
C ASP A 188 17.40 5.69 5.88
N GLY A 189 16.30 5.12 5.36
CA GLY A 189 15.24 4.54 6.17
C GLY A 189 15.70 3.42 7.11
N ARG A 190 16.85 2.78 6.85
CA ARG A 190 17.41 1.73 7.71
C ARG A 190 17.82 2.23 9.09
N LYS A 191 18.01 3.54 9.24
CA LYS A 191 18.44 4.17 10.50
C LYS A 191 17.27 4.67 11.35
N TRP A 192 16.02 4.45 10.93
CA TRP A 192 14.88 5.11 11.57
C TRP A 192 14.69 4.72 13.03
N GLY A 193 14.99 3.47 13.40
CA GLY A 193 14.94 3.02 14.79
C GLY A 193 15.90 3.77 15.73
N GLU A 194 17.03 4.27 15.21
CA GLU A 194 17.99 5.09 15.98
C GLU A 194 17.57 6.56 16.04
N LEU A 195 16.91 7.05 14.99
CA LEU A 195 16.50 8.44 14.88
C LEU A 195 15.26 8.73 15.72
N GLU A 196 14.22 7.90 15.57
CA GLU A 196 12.89 8.09 16.14
C GLU A 196 12.27 6.73 16.52
N GLY A 197 12.99 5.98 17.37
CA GLY A 197 12.50 4.74 17.97
C GLY A 197 11.22 4.95 18.77
N ASP A 198 10.37 3.91 18.83
CA ASP A 198 9.15 3.86 19.66
C ASP A 198 8.22 5.10 19.52
N THR A 199 8.16 5.70 18.32
CA THR A 199 7.55 7.01 18.10
C THR A 199 6.21 6.95 17.36
N TYR A 200 6.04 5.99 16.45
CA TYR A 200 4.93 5.97 15.51
C TYR A 200 3.84 4.98 15.91
N ASP A 201 2.58 5.40 15.76
CA ASP A 201 1.40 4.55 15.98
C ASP A 201 1.17 3.62 14.77
N ARG A 202 1.45 4.15 13.57
CA ARG A 202 1.30 3.45 12.28
C ARG A 202 2.54 3.65 11.42
N VAL A 203 3.08 2.57 10.86
CA VAL A 203 4.20 2.64 9.92
C VAL A 203 3.89 1.88 8.64
N LEU A 204 4.08 2.54 7.50
CA LEU A 204 4.06 1.93 6.18
C LEU A 204 5.50 1.73 5.69
N VAL A 205 5.82 0.50 5.31
CA VAL A 205 7.13 0.10 4.78
C VAL A 205 6.94 -0.44 3.36
N ASP A 206 6.73 0.48 2.40
CA ASP A 206 6.59 0.16 0.97
C ASP A 206 7.96 0.12 0.28
N VAL A 207 8.63 -1.02 0.38
CA VAL A 207 10.07 -1.10 0.10
C VAL A 207 10.42 -1.03 -1.40
N PRO A 208 11.63 -0.56 -1.76
CA PRO A 208 12.19 -0.81 -3.08
C PRO A 208 12.26 -2.32 -3.34
N CYS A 209 11.79 -2.74 -4.50
CA CYS A 209 11.75 -4.14 -4.91
C CYS A 209 12.06 -4.28 -6.41
N THR A 210 11.93 -5.48 -6.94
CA THR A 210 12.11 -5.73 -8.39
C THR A 210 11.05 -5.07 -9.27
N THR A 211 9.98 -4.52 -8.69
CA THR A 211 8.92 -3.77 -9.37
C THR A 211 8.45 -4.45 -10.65
N ASP A 212 7.95 -5.68 -10.53
CA ASP A 212 7.90 -6.66 -11.61
C ASP A 212 7.20 -6.16 -12.88
N ARG A 213 6.07 -5.45 -12.72
CA ARG A 213 5.37 -4.86 -13.87
C ARG A 213 6.22 -3.78 -14.54
N HIS A 214 6.74 -2.82 -13.77
CA HIS A 214 7.57 -1.75 -14.31
C HIS A 214 8.81 -2.29 -15.02
N SER A 215 9.48 -3.29 -14.43
CA SER A 215 10.66 -3.96 -15.02
C SER A 215 10.38 -4.72 -16.32
N LEU A 216 9.13 -4.96 -16.69
CA LEU A 216 8.77 -5.57 -17.97
C LEU A 216 8.50 -4.55 -19.08
N HIS A 217 8.27 -3.28 -18.72
CA HIS A 217 7.84 -2.23 -19.66
C HIS A 217 8.84 -1.08 -19.77
N GLU A 218 9.72 -0.89 -18.78
CA GLU A 218 10.73 0.16 -18.75
C GLU A 218 12.14 -0.44 -18.83
N GLU A 219 12.92 -0.02 -19.82
CA GLU A 219 14.31 -0.47 -20.01
C GLU A 219 15.30 0.48 -19.33
N GLU A 220 14.96 1.76 -19.20
CA GLU A 220 15.83 2.76 -18.57
C GLU A 220 15.92 2.52 -17.06
N ASN A 221 17.15 2.47 -16.53
CA ASN A 221 17.41 2.19 -15.11
C ASN A 221 16.75 0.89 -14.59
N ASN A 222 16.49 -0.09 -15.47
CA ASN A 222 15.85 -1.35 -15.07
C ASN A 222 16.74 -2.16 -14.11
N ILE A 223 16.15 -2.66 -13.01
CA ILE A 223 16.85 -3.43 -11.97
C ILE A 223 17.41 -4.78 -12.48
N PHE A 224 16.92 -5.28 -13.62
CA PHE A 224 17.40 -6.50 -14.27
C PHE A 224 18.59 -6.28 -15.21
N GLN A 225 19.03 -5.03 -15.43
CA GLN A 225 20.27 -4.74 -16.17
C GLN A 225 21.48 -5.44 -15.53
N ARG A 226 22.42 -5.89 -16.37
CA ARG A 226 23.61 -6.65 -15.93
C ARG A 226 24.43 -5.90 -14.88
N SER A 227 24.55 -4.58 -15.02
CA SER A 227 25.25 -3.68 -14.09
C SER A 227 24.65 -3.71 -12.68
N ARG A 228 23.34 -3.91 -12.55
CA ARG A 228 22.60 -3.89 -11.28
C ARG A 228 22.38 -5.27 -10.66
N LYS A 229 23.01 -6.32 -11.19
CA LYS A 229 22.85 -7.70 -10.69
C LYS A 229 23.10 -7.82 -9.19
N LYS A 230 24.19 -7.23 -8.69
CA LYS A 230 24.54 -7.27 -7.25
C LYS A 230 23.47 -6.57 -6.41
N GLU A 231 23.08 -5.37 -6.80
CA GLU A 231 22.01 -4.62 -6.13
C GLU A 231 20.71 -5.42 -6.07
N ARG A 232 20.27 -5.98 -7.21
CA ARG A 232 19.07 -6.83 -7.31
C ARG A 232 19.13 -8.03 -6.37
N GLN A 233 20.29 -8.68 -6.25
CA GLN A 233 20.46 -9.84 -5.36
C GLN A 233 20.44 -9.46 -3.87
N MET A 234 20.78 -8.22 -3.52
CA MET A 234 20.77 -7.72 -2.15
C MET A 234 19.42 -7.13 -1.72
N LEU A 235 18.44 -7.03 -2.62
CA LEU A 235 17.12 -6.45 -2.32
C LEU A 235 16.45 -7.09 -1.10
N PRO A 236 16.33 -8.43 -0.97
CA PRO A 236 15.73 -9.03 0.23
C PRO A 236 16.40 -8.59 1.53
N MET A 237 17.73 -8.48 1.55
CA MET A 237 18.46 -8.02 2.74
C MET A 237 18.17 -6.54 3.05
N LEU A 238 18.13 -5.68 2.03
CA LEU A 238 17.74 -4.28 2.20
C LEU A 238 16.31 -4.16 2.75
N GLN A 239 15.40 -4.99 2.24
CA GLN A 239 14.00 -5.00 2.65
C GLN A 239 13.84 -5.44 4.11
N VAL A 240 14.59 -6.45 4.56
CA VAL A 240 14.66 -6.84 5.98
C VAL A 240 15.14 -5.68 6.85
N GLN A 241 16.21 -4.97 6.43
CA GLN A 241 16.73 -3.82 7.17
C GLN A 241 15.70 -2.67 7.28
N LEU A 242 14.97 -2.40 6.20
CA LEU A 242 13.93 -1.36 6.19
C LEU A 242 12.72 -1.74 7.05
N LEU A 243 12.25 -2.99 6.96
CA LEU A 243 11.16 -3.47 7.79
C LEU A 243 11.54 -3.48 9.28
N ALA A 244 12.75 -3.92 9.62
CA ALA A 244 13.26 -3.89 10.98
C ALA A 244 13.30 -2.45 11.53
N ALA A 245 13.79 -1.50 10.75
CA ALA A 245 13.82 -0.09 11.13
C ALA A 245 12.41 0.50 11.32
N GLY A 246 11.46 0.13 10.46
CA GLY A 246 10.06 0.52 10.60
C GLY A 246 9.43 -0.02 11.89
N LEU A 247 9.68 -1.28 12.23
CA LEU A 247 9.21 -1.90 13.47
C LEU A 247 9.86 -1.27 14.72
N LEU A 248 11.16 -0.98 14.68
CA LEU A 248 11.87 -0.27 15.77
C LEU A 248 11.35 1.16 15.98
N ALA A 249 10.92 1.84 14.91
CA ALA A 249 10.30 3.15 14.97
C ALA A 249 8.85 3.11 15.50
N THR A 250 8.21 1.95 15.49
CA THR A 250 6.82 1.75 15.90
C THR A 250 6.73 1.62 17.42
N LYS A 251 5.76 2.26 18.06
CA LYS A 251 5.49 2.07 19.49
C LYS A 251 5.18 0.61 19.83
N PRO A 252 5.43 0.15 21.06
CA PRO A 252 4.77 -1.05 21.58
C PRO A 252 3.23 -0.89 21.49
N GLY A 253 2.57 -1.89 20.93
CA GLY A 253 1.14 -1.88 20.56
C GLY A 253 0.82 -1.17 19.23
N GLY A 254 1.81 -0.56 18.57
CA GLY A 254 1.66 0.06 17.26
C GLY A 254 1.70 -0.95 16.10
N HIS A 255 1.28 -0.49 14.92
CA HIS A 255 1.09 -1.37 13.77
C HIS A 255 1.94 -0.97 12.58
N VAL A 256 2.40 -1.98 11.84
CA VAL A 256 3.19 -1.85 10.62
C VAL A 256 2.50 -2.57 9.48
N VAL A 257 2.51 -1.97 8.29
CA VAL A 257 2.24 -2.69 7.05
C VAL A 257 3.49 -2.66 6.18
N TYR A 258 4.00 -3.85 5.87
CA TYR A 258 5.03 -4.06 4.86
C TYR A 258 4.36 -4.26 3.51
N SER A 259 4.85 -3.65 2.43
CA SER A 259 4.34 -3.91 1.08
C SER A 259 5.41 -3.93 0.00
N THR A 260 5.15 -4.67 -1.08
CA THR A 260 5.96 -4.65 -2.30
C THR A 260 5.07 -4.74 -3.54
N CYS A 261 5.59 -4.28 -4.69
CA CYS A 261 5.02 -4.58 -6.00
C CYS A 261 5.75 -5.73 -6.73
N SER A 262 6.21 -6.75 -6.00
CA SER A 262 6.81 -7.97 -6.53
C SER A 262 5.97 -9.21 -6.22
N LEU A 263 6.01 -10.19 -7.14
CA LEU A 263 5.45 -11.52 -6.94
C LEU A 263 6.39 -12.47 -6.17
N SER A 264 7.65 -12.09 -5.95
CA SER A 264 8.66 -12.99 -5.39
C SER A 264 8.51 -13.20 -3.88
N HIS A 265 8.29 -14.45 -3.46
CA HIS A 265 8.27 -14.81 -2.03
C HIS A 265 9.56 -14.44 -1.28
N LEU A 266 10.71 -14.38 -1.97
CA LEU A 266 11.98 -13.93 -1.39
C LEU A 266 11.98 -12.45 -0.98
N GLN A 267 11.13 -11.64 -1.63
CA GLN A 267 10.94 -10.23 -1.30
C GLN A 267 9.67 -10.01 -0.47
N ASN A 268 8.88 -11.06 -0.23
CA ASN A 268 7.58 -10.96 0.41
C ASN A 268 7.62 -11.71 1.76
N GLU A 269 7.10 -12.93 1.82
CA GLU A 269 6.98 -13.70 3.06
C GLU A 269 8.33 -13.90 3.77
N TYR A 270 9.41 -14.15 3.01
CA TYR A 270 10.73 -14.39 3.61
C TYR A 270 11.33 -13.15 4.27
N VAL A 271 11.02 -11.96 3.74
CA VAL A 271 11.43 -10.70 4.38
C VAL A 271 10.71 -10.51 5.70
N VAL A 272 9.39 -10.75 5.73
CA VAL A 272 8.58 -10.64 6.94
C VAL A 272 9.08 -11.61 8.01
N GLN A 273 9.20 -12.89 7.66
CA GLN A 273 9.65 -13.94 8.58
C GLN A 273 11.07 -13.66 9.10
N GLY A 274 12.01 -13.37 8.20
CA GLY A 274 13.40 -13.07 8.58
C GLY A 274 13.53 -11.83 9.47
N THR A 275 12.66 -10.82 9.27
CA THR A 275 12.67 -9.62 10.12
C THR A 275 12.13 -9.90 11.51
N ILE A 276 11.05 -10.67 11.64
CA ILE A 276 10.48 -11.06 12.94
C ILE A 276 11.52 -11.86 13.75
N GLU A 277 12.17 -12.84 13.12
CA GLU A 277 13.24 -13.61 13.75
C GLU A 277 14.43 -12.72 14.16
N PHE A 278 14.85 -11.81 13.28
CA PHE A 278 15.93 -10.87 13.57
C PHE A 278 15.62 -9.99 14.79
N LEU A 279 14.42 -9.41 14.87
CA LEU A 279 14.02 -8.56 15.99
C LEU A 279 13.88 -9.33 17.31
N ALA A 280 13.34 -10.54 17.26
CA ALA A 280 13.25 -11.40 18.44
C ALA A 280 14.65 -11.73 18.98
N ASN A 281 15.60 -12.06 18.10
CA ASN A 281 16.95 -12.48 18.50
C ASN A 281 17.86 -11.32 18.91
N GLN A 282 17.79 -10.18 18.23
CA GLN A 282 18.72 -9.06 18.46
C GLN A 282 18.19 -8.03 19.47
N TYR A 283 16.87 -7.84 19.53
CA TYR A 283 16.25 -6.78 20.33
C TYR A 283 15.26 -7.31 21.38
N SER A 284 15.01 -8.62 21.43
CA SER A 284 13.95 -9.21 22.28
C SER A 284 12.56 -8.62 22.01
N ILE A 285 12.34 -8.07 20.81
CA ILE A 285 11.06 -7.48 20.41
C ILE A 285 10.18 -8.57 19.81
N LYS A 286 8.97 -8.71 20.34
CA LYS A 286 7.95 -9.61 19.80
C LYS A 286 7.09 -8.87 18.79
N VAL A 287 6.93 -9.47 17.61
CA VAL A 287 6.07 -8.96 16.53
C VAL A 287 5.08 -10.06 16.17
N GLN A 288 3.81 -9.69 16.03
CA GLN A 288 2.74 -10.59 15.66
C GLN A 288 2.21 -10.21 14.28
N VAL A 289 2.19 -11.16 13.35
CA VAL A 289 1.47 -11.00 12.08
C VAL A 289 -0.02 -11.02 12.36
N GLU A 290 -0.74 -10.06 11.81
CA GLU A 290 -2.21 -9.98 11.89
C GLU A 290 -2.84 -10.69 10.70
N ASP A 291 -3.92 -11.44 10.97
CA ASP A 291 -4.66 -12.16 9.94
C ASP A 291 -5.48 -11.20 9.08
N LEU A 292 -5.19 -11.19 7.78
CA LEU A 292 -5.88 -10.38 6.78
C LEU A 292 -6.88 -11.19 5.94
N THR A 293 -7.22 -12.42 6.35
CA THR A 293 -8.14 -13.29 5.62
C THR A 293 -9.51 -12.63 5.41
N HIS A 294 -10.08 -12.02 6.45
CA HIS A 294 -11.35 -11.30 6.31
C HIS A 294 -11.20 -10.07 5.40
N PHE A 295 -10.13 -9.30 5.58
CA PHE A 295 -9.82 -8.16 4.70
C PHE A 295 -9.73 -8.59 3.24
N ARG A 296 -9.01 -9.67 2.92
CA ARG A 296 -8.94 -10.24 1.57
C ARG A 296 -10.33 -10.53 1.03
N LYS A 297 -11.18 -11.25 1.79
CA LYS A 297 -12.53 -11.64 1.35
C LYS A 297 -13.36 -10.42 0.93
N LEU A 298 -13.32 -9.33 1.71
CA LEU A 298 -14.04 -8.08 1.38
C LEU A 298 -13.63 -7.50 0.02
N PHE A 299 -12.35 -7.63 -0.34
CA PHE A 299 -11.79 -7.04 -1.55
C PHE A 299 -11.71 -8.03 -2.74
N MET A 300 -12.14 -9.29 -2.58
CA MET A 300 -12.09 -10.32 -3.62
C MET A 300 -13.05 -10.08 -4.78
N ASP A 301 -14.03 -9.18 -4.64
CA ASP A 301 -14.89 -8.74 -5.76
C ASP A 301 -14.19 -7.74 -6.69
N THR A 302 -13.13 -7.09 -6.21
CA THR A 302 -12.36 -6.10 -7.00
C THR A 302 -11.02 -6.63 -7.45
N PHE A 303 -10.31 -7.38 -6.60
CA PHE A 303 -8.96 -7.88 -6.88
C PHE A 303 -8.88 -9.42 -6.95
N SER A 304 -7.91 -9.92 -7.73
CA SER A 304 -7.53 -11.34 -7.71
C SER A 304 -6.39 -11.55 -6.71
N PHE A 305 -6.61 -12.39 -5.71
CA PHE A 305 -5.60 -12.72 -4.70
C PHE A 305 -4.98 -14.10 -4.94
N PHE A 306 -3.70 -14.24 -4.63
CA PHE A 306 -3.07 -15.54 -4.49
C PHE A 306 -3.50 -16.19 -3.16
N PRO A 307 -4.12 -17.38 -3.18
CA PRO A 307 -4.79 -17.92 -1.99
C PRO A 307 -3.85 -18.53 -0.95
N SER A 308 -2.57 -18.73 -1.28
CA SER A 308 -1.65 -19.60 -0.51
C SER A 308 -0.42 -18.86 0.02
N CYS A 309 -0.53 -17.55 0.29
CA CYS A 309 0.50 -16.85 1.07
C CYS A 309 0.59 -17.44 2.48
N GLN A 310 1.81 -17.62 2.99
CA GLN A 310 2.03 -18.10 4.36
C GLN A 310 1.71 -17.02 5.39
N VAL A 311 2.08 -15.77 5.07
CA VAL A 311 1.82 -14.56 5.87
C VAL A 311 1.56 -13.40 4.92
N GLY A 312 0.65 -12.51 5.31
CA GLY A 312 0.18 -11.41 4.46
C GLY A 312 -0.64 -11.90 3.27
N GLU A 313 -0.93 -10.98 2.36
CA GLU A 313 -1.78 -11.21 1.19
C GLU A 313 -1.09 -10.69 -0.08
N LEU A 314 -1.38 -11.33 -1.21
CA LEU A 314 -0.79 -10.97 -2.50
C LEU A 314 -1.89 -10.79 -3.55
N VAL A 315 -2.07 -9.56 -4.04
CA VAL A 315 -2.82 -9.29 -5.25
C VAL A 315 -1.98 -9.71 -6.46
N ILE A 316 -2.54 -10.58 -7.28
CA ILE A 316 -1.95 -11.07 -8.51
C ILE A 316 -2.63 -10.44 -9.74
N PRO A 317 -1.86 -10.04 -10.77
CA PRO A 317 -2.42 -9.59 -12.04
C PRO A 317 -3.35 -10.62 -12.69
N ASN A 318 -4.53 -10.17 -13.12
CA ASN A 318 -5.49 -10.94 -13.90
C ASN A 318 -6.13 -10.05 -14.97
N LEU A 319 -6.40 -10.55 -16.19
CA LEU A 319 -6.95 -9.72 -17.26
C LEU A 319 -8.31 -9.10 -16.93
N LEU A 320 -9.13 -9.74 -16.10
CA LEU A 320 -10.42 -9.18 -15.66
C LEU A 320 -10.25 -8.04 -14.64
N ALA A 321 -9.15 -8.02 -13.90
CA ALA A 321 -8.84 -7.06 -12.85
C ALA A 321 -7.33 -6.84 -12.79
N ASN A 322 -6.79 -6.17 -13.82
CA ASN A 322 -5.33 -6.12 -14.06
C ASN A 322 -4.60 -5.11 -13.15
N PHE A 323 -4.78 -5.29 -11.85
CA PHE A 323 -4.12 -4.55 -10.77
C PHE A 323 -2.90 -5.32 -10.26
N GLY A 324 -2.09 -4.67 -9.43
CA GLY A 324 -0.89 -5.27 -8.85
C GLY A 324 0.20 -5.60 -9.89
N PRO A 325 1.24 -6.37 -9.49
CA PRO A 325 1.35 -7.11 -8.23
C PRO A 325 1.36 -6.21 -6.99
N MET A 326 0.75 -6.68 -5.89
CA MET A 326 0.82 -5.99 -4.60
C MET A 326 0.82 -7.01 -3.45
N TYR A 327 1.97 -7.21 -2.83
CA TYR A 327 2.09 -7.91 -1.57
C TYR A 327 1.87 -6.92 -0.42
N PHE A 328 1.18 -7.34 0.62
CA PHE A 328 1.13 -6.60 1.88
C PHE A 328 0.94 -7.51 3.08
N CYS A 329 1.59 -7.17 4.18
CA CYS A 329 1.51 -7.91 5.43
C CYS A 329 1.39 -6.93 6.60
N LYS A 330 0.32 -7.08 7.38
CA LYS A 330 0.07 -6.29 8.58
C LYS A 330 0.64 -7.01 9.80
N MET A 331 1.26 -6.25 10.70
CA MET A 331 1.83 -6.77 11.92
C MET A 331 1.72 -5.76 13.06
N CYS A 332 1.62 -6.26 14.28
CA CYS A 332 1.63 -5.48 15.50
C CYS A 332 2.94 -5.72 16.26
N ARG A 333 3.61 -4.65 16.70
CA ARG A 333 4.75 -4.77 17.61
C ARG A 333 4.21 -4.92 19.03
N LEU A 334 4.42 -6.07 19.67
CA LEU A 334 3.84 -6.35 20.99
C LEU A 334 4.62 -5.75 22.16
N THR A 335 5.94 -5.59 22.01
CA THR A 335 6.87 -5.14 23.06
C THR A 335 7.90 -4.17 22.53
#